data_AF-A0A0C2XKK4-F1
#
_entry.id   AF-A0A0C2XKK4-F1
#
_cell.length_a   1.000
_cell.length_b   1.000
_cell.length_c   1.000
_cell.angle_alpha   90.00
_cell.angle_beta   90.00
_cell.angle_gamma   90.00
#
_symmetry.space_group_name_H-M   'P 1'
#
loop_
_entity.id
_entity.type
_entity.pdbx_description
1 polymer ?
#
loop_
_entity_poly.entity_id
_entity_poly.type
_entity_poly.pdbx_seq_one_letter_code
_entity_poly.pdbx_strand_id
1 'polypeptide(L)'
;GAQEGVAGFGLGRKPNLQALLYDPSLPRHQRFSILGETTVARLYHSEAILLHDGRVLVTGSDPEDNGQNPQEYRMEVYVPPYLASGLVQPTYTIANRDWTYGGTYRITVNLAQGPISAMRVTLMGAVSSTHGNSFGQRTIFPKFTCTGNVCDIIAPPDAHVCPPGWFQLFVMDGPTPSYSQWVRIGNDPGQLGNWPNSPGFTLPGVGGL
;
A
#
# COMPACT_ATOMS: atom_id res chain seq x y z
N GLY A 1 8.11 -5.29 -15.69
CA GLY A 1 7.22 -5.59 -16.83
C GLY A 1 8.03 -5.76 -18.10
N ALA A 2 7.39 -5.92 -19.26
CA ALA A 2 8.05 -6.03 -20.57
C ALA A 2 7.92 -4.71 -21.37
N GLN A 3 8.90 -4.41 -22.23
CA GLN A 3 8.79 -3.31 -23.20
C GLN A 3 8.02 -3.73 -24.45
N GLU A 4 8.01 -5.02 -24.78
CA GLU A 4 7.33 -5.58 -25.94
C GLU A 4 6.48 -6.79 -25.56
N GLY A 5 5.33 -6.94 -26.21
CA GLY A 5 4.41 -8.07 -26.00
C GLY A 5 3.28 -7.78 -25.02
N VAL A 6 2.69 -8.85 -24.47
CA VAL A 6 1.53 -8.81 -23.57
C VAL A 6 1.73 -9.76 -22.39
N ALA A 7 0.85 -9.68 -21.39
CA ALA A 7 0.84 -10.63 -20.28
C ALA A 7 0.53 -12.05 -20.76
N GLY A 8 1.30 -13.02 -20.28
CA GLY A 8 1.16 -14.44 -20.56
C GLY A 8 2.53 -15.13 -20.64
N PHE A 9 2.52 -16.46 -20.56
CA PHE A 9 3.72 -17.28 -20.69
C PHE A 9 4.38 -17.12 -22.06
N GLY A 10 5.66 -16.79 -22.08
CA GLY A 10 6.46 -16.61 -23.30
C GLY A 10 6.04 -15.45 -24.21
N LEU A 11 5.12 -14.58 -23.76
CA LEU A 11 4.55 -13.51 -24.60
C LEU A 11 5.23 -12.15 -24.44
N GLY A 12 5.85 -11.90 -23.28
CA GLY A 12 6.59 -10.67 -23.00
C GLY A 12 8.07 -10.78 -23.37
N ARG A 13 8.63 -9.75 -24.00
CA ARG A 13 10.05 -9.67 -24.38
C ARG A 13 10.63 -8.31 -24.02
N LYS A 14 11.98 -8.22 -24.03
CA LYS A 14 12.73 -7.02 -23.65
C LYS A 14 12.29 -6.49 -22.27
N PRO A 15 12.76 -7.12 -21.17
CA PRO A 15 12.39 -6.69 -19.83
C PRO A 15 12.59 -5.19 -19.63
N ASN A 16 11.58 -4.52 -19.09
CA ASN A 16 11.73 -3.16 -18.60
C ASN A 16 12.32 -3.22 -17.19
N LEU A 17 13.57 -2.79 -17.08
CA LEU A 17 14.34 -2.76 -15.84
C LEU A 17 14.15 -1.45 -15.06
N GLN A 18 13.50 -0.45 -15.64
CA GLN A 18 13.32 0.86 -15.04
C GLN A 18 12.01 0.94 -14.25
N ALA A 19 12.10 1.47 -13.02
CA ALA A 19 10.91 1.90 -12.29
C ALA A 19 10.43 3.26 -12.83
N LEU A 20 9.11 3.41 -13.01
CA LEU A 20 8.49 4.66 -13.45
C LEU A 20 7.60 5.22 -12.33
N LEU A 21 7.77 6.50 -12.02
CA LEU A 21 6.85 7.25 -11.15
C LEU A 21 5.84 8.00 -11.99
N TYR A 22 4.56 7.83 -11.69
CA TYR A 22 3.50 8.68 -12.23
C TYR A 22 3.02 9.70 -11.19
N ASP A 23 3.15 10.99 -11.46
CA ASP A 23 2.63 12.08 -10.64
C ASP A 23 1.45 12.78 -11.34
N PRO A 24 0.21 12.59 -10.87
CA PRO A 24 -0.97 13.19 -11.48
C PRO A 24 -1.08 14.71 -11.29
N SER A 25 -0.35 15.29 -10.33
CA SER A 25 -0.39 16.73 -10.04
C SER A 25 0.39 17.57 -11.06
N LEU A 26 1.31 16.96 -11.79
CA LEU A 26 2.11 17.63 -12.81
C LEU A 26 1.34 17.87 -14.12
N PRO A 27 1.76 18.85 -14.93
CA PRO A 27 1.21 19.09 -16.26
C PRO A 27 1.22 17.83 -17.14
N ARG A 28 0.27 17.74 -18.07
CA ARG A 28 0.26 16.67 -19.08
C ARG A 28 1.63 16.62 -19.79
N HIS A 29 2.09 15.40 -20.09
CA HIS A 29 3.42 15.12 -20.67
C HIS A 29 4.63 15.32 -19.74
N GLN A 30 4.40 15.67 -18.46
CA GLN A 30 5.45 15.78 -17.44
C GLN A 30 5.20 14.88 -16.23
N ARG A 31 4.24 13.95 -16.36
CA ARG A 31 3.78 13.12 -15.23
C ARG A 31 4.61 11.87 -15.00
N PHE A 32 5.48 11.50 -15.93
CA PHE A 32 6.32 10.30 -15.80
C PHE A 32 7.76 10.69 -15.53
N SER A 33 8.33 10.09 -14.48
CA SER A 33 9.76 10.17 -14.17
C SER A 33 10.36 8.77 -14.17
N ILE A 34 11.55 8.63 -14.73
CA ILE A 34 12.36 7.41 -14.62
C ILE A 34 13.08 7.44 -13.27
N LEU A 35 12.98 6.34 -12.53
CA LEU A 35 13.62 6.18 -11.22
C LEU A 35 14.80 5.20 -11.33
N GLY A 36 15.08 4.47 -10.24
CA GLY A 36 16.14 3.45 -10.21
C GLY A 36 15.85 2.26 -11.13
N GLU A 37 16.91 1.52 -11.43
CA GLU A 37 16.89 0.33 -12.29
C GLU A 37 17.14 -0.93 -11.46
N THR A 38 16.49 -2.03 -11.83
CA THR A 38 16.78 -3.37 -11.29
C THR A 38 17.61 -4.18 -12.28
N THR A 39 18.36 -5.16 -11.80
CA THR A 39 19.03 -6.16 -12.66
C THR A 39 18.18 -7.43 -12.83
N VAL A 40 16.98 -7.46 -12.24
CA VAL A 40 16.08 -8.60 -12.23
C VAL A 40 14.92 -8.37 -13.20
N ALA A 41 14.76 -9.25 -14.18
CA ALA A 41 13.62 -9.20 -15.09
C ALA A 41 12.33 -9.60 -14.36
N ARG A 42 11.44 -8.63 -14.11
CA ARG A 42 10.10 -8.85 -13.52
C ARG A 42 9.05 -8.91 -14.65
N LEU A 43 8.76 -10.12 -15.14
CA LEU A 43 7.88 -10.40 -16.28
C LEU A 43 6.54 -11.01 -15.83
N TYR A 44 5.93 -11.90 -16.63
CA TYR A 44 4.65 -12.54 -16.29
C TYR A 44 4.74 -13.28 -14.94
N HIS A 45 3.70 -13.21 -14.11
CA HIS A 45 3.70 -13.62 -12.68
C HIS A 45 4.63 -12.84 -11.75
N SER A 46 5.16 -11.67 -12.16
CA SER A 46 5.73 -10.73 -11.19
C SER A 46 4.63 -9.95 -10.49
N GLU A 47 4.82 -9.65 -9.20
CA GLU A 47 3.87 -8.88 -8.39
C GLU A 47 4.54 -7.71 -7.68
N ALA A 48 3.76 -6.68 -7.39
CA ALA A 48 4.19 -5.55 -6.56
C ALA A 48 3.12 -5.14 -5.55
N ILE A 49 3.52 -4.89 -4.30
CA ILE A 49 2.64 -4.42 -3.21
C ILE A 49 3.32 -3.36 -2.33
N LEU A 50 2.53 -2.44 -1.77
CA LEU A 50 2.99 -1.45 -0.79
C LEU A 50 3.20 -2.11 0.58
N LEU A 51 4.36 -1.86 1.19
CA LEU A 51 4.70 -2.29 2.54
C LEU A 51 4.31 -1.25 3.58
N HIS A 52 4.18 -1.70 4.83
CA HIS A 52 3.72 -0.86 5.93
C HIS A 52 4.65 0.33 6.23
N ASP A 53 5.91 0.29 5.82
CA ASP A 53 6.91 1.33 6.03
C ASP A 53 7.04 2.30 4.85
N GLY A 54 6.19 2.15 3.83
CA GLY A 54 6.19 2.97 2.62
C GLY A 54 7.13 2.47 1.53
N ARG A 55 7.82 1.34 1.70
CA ARG A 55 8.57 0.70 0.59
C ARG A 55 7.65 -0.14 -0.29
N VAL A 56 8.14 -0.60 -1.44
CA VAL A 56 7.37 -1.48 -2.35
C VAL A 56 8.07 -2.82 -2.46
N LEU A 57 7.37 -3.90 -2.11
CA LEU A 57 7.85 -5.26 -2.33
C LEU A 57 7.60 -5.65 -3.79
N VAL A 58 8.61 -6.23 -4.43
CA VAL A 58 8.56 -6.74 -5.80
C VAL A 58 9.01 -8.20 -5.80
N THR A 59 8.18 -9.08 -6.37
CA THR A 59 8.38 -10.55 -6.36
C THR A 59 8.11 -11.16 -7.74
N GLY A 60 8.38 -12.46 -7.89
CA GLY A 60 8.28 -13.19 -9.17
C GLY A 60 9.33 -12.73 -10.18
N SER A 61 9.34 -13.11 -11.44
CA SER A 61 8.38 -13.80 -12.28
C SER A 61 8.78 -15.23 -12.62
N ASP A 62 7.82 -16.01 -13.12
CA ASP A 62 8.06 -17.22 -13.90
C ASP A 62 7.48 -17.09 -15.32
N PRO A 63 8.22 -16.49 -16.27
CA PRO A 63 7.66 -16.14 -17.57
C PRO A 63 7.49 -17.32 -18.54
N GLU A 64 8.07 -18.49 -18.29
CA GLU A 64 8.03 -19.66 -19.19
C GLU A 64 8.38 -19.31 -20.65
N ASP A 65 9.48 -18.60 -20.87
CA ASP A 65 9.87 -18.02 -22.15
C ASP A 65 10.99 -18.78 -22.89
N ASN A 66 11.05 -20.10 -22.68
CA ASN A 66 12.09 -21.00 -23.19
C ASN A 66 13.51 -20.64 -22.72
N GLY A 67 13.64 -20.11 -21.49
CA GLY A 67 14.91 -19.82 -20.85
C GLY A 67 15.58 -18.53 -21.31
N GLN A 68 14.82 -17.61 -21.92
CA GLN A 68 15.33 -16.26 -22.24
C GLN A 68 15.52 -15.43 -20.98
N ASN A 69 14.63 -15.59 -19.99
CA ASN A 69 14.75 -14.97 -18.68
C ASN A 69 14.70 -16.04 -17.57
N PRO A 70 15.41 -15.83 -16.44
CA PRO A 70 15.35 -16.76 -15.31
C PRO A 70 13.94 -16.85 -14.69
N GLN A 71 13.63 -18.02 -14.14
CA GLN A 71 12.54 -18.19 -13.18
C GLN A 71 12.99 -17.58 -11.84
N GLU A 72 12.29 -16.57 -11.36
CA GLU A 72 12.84 -15.67 -10.36
C GLU A 72 12.28 -15.90 -8.95
N TYR A 73 13.18 -16.29 -8.05
CA TYR A 73 12.88 -16.56 -6.65
C TYR A 73 13.32 -15.44 -5.71
N ARG A 74 14.17 -14.51 -6.18
CA ARG A 74 14.63 -13.38 -5.38
C ARG A 74 13.49 -12.38 -5.21
N MET A 75 13.42 -11.77 -4.04
CA MET A 75 12.53 -10.64 -3.77
C MET A 75 13.35 -9.36 -3.69
N GLU A 76 12.80 -8.27 -4.20
CA GLU A 76 13.38 -6.93 -4.05
C GLU A 76 12.43 -6.05 -3.26
N VAL A 77 13.01 -5.15 -2.47
CA VAL A 77 12.25 -4.08 -1.84
C VAL A 77 12.74 -2.77 -2.43
N TYR A 78 11.88 -2.12 -3.21
CA TYR A 78 12.15 -0.82 -3.79
C TYR A 78 11.95 0.27 -2.73
N VAL A 79 12.95 1.14 -2.60
CA VAL A 79 12.94 2.30 -1.69
C VAL A 79 12.65 3.56 -2.51
N PRO A 80 11.44 4.14 -2.42
CA PRO A 80 11.09 5.29 -3.25
C PRO A 80 11.82 6.58 -2.84
N PRO A 81 11.86 7.60 -3.71
CA PRO A 81 12.59 8.86 -3.45
C PRO A 81 12.25 9.53 -2.12
N TYR A 82 10.99 9.45 -1.68
CA TYR A 82 10.56 10.04 -0.41
C TYR A 82 11.25 9.41 0.81
N LEU A 83 11.62 8.12 0.78
CA LEU A 83 12.42 7.47 1.83
C LEU A 83 13.92 7.60 1.59
N ALA A 84 14.34 7.58 0.32
CA ALA A 84 15.76 7.72 -0.03
C ALA A 84 16.33 9.12 0.27
N SER A 85 15.47 10.12 0.49
CA SER A 85 15.86 11.49 0.86
C SER A 85 16.55 11.61 2.23
N GLY A 86 16.41 10.62 3.11
CA GLY A 86 16.92 10.66 4.48
C GLY A 86 16.07 11.49 5.46
N LEU A 87 14.92 12.01 5.02
CA LEU A 87 13.96 12.67 5.90
C LEU A 87 13.37 11.69 6.92
N VAL A 88 13.30 12.12 8.17
CA VAL A 88 12.75 11.31 9.28
C VAL A 88 11.27 11.04 9.07
N GLN A 89 10.84 9.79 9.14
CA GLN A 89 9.41 9.48 9.00
C GLN A 89 8.62 9.99 10.21
N PRO A 90 7.44 10.63 10.01
CA PRO A 90 6.57 11.01 11.12
C PRO A 90 6.03 9.78 11.84
N THR A 91 5.62 9.94 13.09
CA THR A 91 4.97 8.87 13.87
C THR A 91 3.60 9.31 14.36
N TYR A 92 2.75 8.35 14.70
CA TYR A 92 1.46 8.63 15.32
C TYR A 92 0.97 7.44 16.13
N THR A 93 0.06 7.70 17.05
CA THR A 93 -0.66 6.66 17.81
C THR A 93 -2.14 6.67 17.47
N ILE A 94 -2.74 5.48 17.48
CA ILE A 94 -4.17 5.26 17.23
C ILE A 94 -4.67 4.18 18.19
N ALA A 95 -5.69 4.53 18.98
CA ALA A 95 -6.27 3.62 19.97
C ALA A 95 -7.34 2.72 19.35
N ASN A 96 -8.27 3.29 18.58
CA ASN A 96 -9.35 2.54 17.93
C ASN A 96 -9.04 2.29 16.45
N ARG A 97 -8.94 1.01 16.07
CA ARG A 97 -8.64 0.56 14.70
C ARG A 97 -9.84 -0.10 14.00
N ASP A 98 -10.99 -0.11 14.65
CA ASP A 98 -12.24 -0.64 14.12
C ASP A 98 -13.23 0.51 13.87
N TRP A 99 -13.36 0.87 12.60
CA TRP A 99 -14.04 2.07 12.17
C TRP A 99 -15.39 1.74 11.51
N THR A 100 -16.43 2.36 12.05
CA THR A 100 -17.73 2.48 11.41
C THR A 100 -17.71 3.65 10.42
N TYR A 101 -18.47 3.52 9.34
CA TYR A 101 -18.61 4.58 8.35
C TYR A 101 -19.10 5.90 8.96
N GLY A 102 -18.52 7.02 8.53
CA GLY A 102 -18.81 8.36 9.04
C GLY A 102 -18.40 8.63 10.50
N GLY A 103 -17.84 7.63 11.20
CA GLY A 103 -17.35 7.78 12.57
C GLY A 103 -16.10 8.67 12.65
N THR A 104 -15.84 9.21 13.83
CA THR A 104 -14.67 10.05 14.10
C THR A 104 -13.66 9.32 14.98
N TYR A 105 -12.40 9.30 14.56
CA TYR A 105 -11.33 8.53 15.18
C TYR A 105 -10.11 9.39 15.43
N ARG A 106 -9.62 9.35 16.67
CA ARG A 106 -8.53 10.19 17.12
C ARG A 106 -7.17 9.55 16.91
N ILE A 107 -6.24 10.35 16.41
CA ILE A 107 -4.81 10.05 16.38
C ILE A 107 -4.02 11.16 17.06
N THR A 108 -2.88 10.81 17.65
CA THR A 108 -1.89 11.79 18.13
C THR A 108 -0.66 11.68 17.24
N VAL A 109 -0.28 12.78 16.60
CA VAL A 109 0.81 12.82 15.61
C VAL A 109 2.07 13.42 16.20
N ASN A 110 3.21 13.00 15.66
CA ASN A 110 4.51 13.61 15.86
C ASN A 110 5.17 13.78 14.49
N LEU A 111 5.15 15.03 14.01
CA LEU A 111 5.72 15.43 12.74
C LEU A 111 7.20 15.74 12.89
N ALA A 112 7.97 15.55 11.82
CA ALA A 112 9.42 15.71 11.83
C ALA A 112 9.92 16.83 10.91
N GLN A 113 9.10 17.29 9.96
CA GLN A 113 9.44 18.34 8.99
C GLN A 113 8.52 19.55 9.10
N GLY A 114 7.24 19.38 8.75
CA GLY A 114 6.31 20.46 8.44
C GLY A 114 5.31 20.77 9.56
N PRO A 115 4.57 21.88 9.42
CA PRO A 115 3.48 22.18 10.34
C PRO A 115 2.30 21.23 10.09
N ILE A 116 1.49 21.01 11.13
CA ILE A 116 0.29 20.17 11.08
C ILE A 116 -0.70 20.60 9.99
N SER A 117 -0.74 21.90 9.66
CA SER A 117 -1.60 22.44 8.59
C SER A 117 -1.24 21.94 7.19
N ALA A 118 -0.01 21.44 6.96
CA ALA A 118 0.44 20.89 5.68
C ALA A 118 0.43 19.35 5.64
N MET A 119 0.15 18.70 6.78
CA MET A 119 0.07 17.26 6.91
C MET A 119 -1.06 16.68 6.05
N ARG A 120 -0.89 15.45 5.57
CA ARG A 120 -1.99 14.68 4.95
C ARG A 120 -2.18 13.37 5.68
N VAL A 121 -3.42 12.88 5.70
CA VAL A 121 -3.75 11.54 6.18
C VAL A 121 -4.26 10.74 5.00
N THR A 122 -3.84 9.48 4.88
CA THR A 122 -4.26 8.60 3.78
C THR A 122 -4.70 7.24 4.30
N LEU A 123 -5.67 6.65 3.62
CA LEU A 123 -6.10 5.27 3.79
C LEU A 123 -5.81 4.53 2.48
N MET A 124 -4.89 3.56 2.54
CA MET A 124 -4.53 2.70 1.43
C MET A 124 -5.21 1.34 1.62
N GLY A 125 -6.12 0.97 0.73
CA GLY A 125 -6.80 -0.33 0.81
C GLY A 125 -5.82 -1.49 0.73
N ALA A 126 -6.08 -2.55 1.51
CA ALA A 126 -5.35 -3.81 1.39
C ALA A 126 -5.43 -4.36 -0.05
N VAL A 127 -4.32 -4.89 -0.52
CA VAL A 127 -4.17 -5.33 -1.92
C VAL A 127 -3.82 -6.80 -1.99
N SER A 128 -4.49 -7.52 -2.89
CA SER A 128 -3.98 -8.77 -3.44
C SER A 128 -3.51 -8.50 -4.87
N SER A 129 -2.26 -8.87 -5.18
CA SER A 129 -1.64 -8.59 -6.47
C SER A 129 -1.38 -9.92 -7.18
N THR A 130 -1.99 -10.11 -8.35
CA THR A 130 -1.67 -11.25 -9.21
C THR A 130 -1.82 -10.94 -10.70
N HIS A 131 -0.93 -11.47 -11.54
CA HIS A 131 -1.04 -11.41 -13.01
C HIS A 131 -1.15 -9.98 -13.55
N GLY A 132 -0.46 -9.03 -12.90
CA GLY A 132 -0.55 -7.61 -13.25
C GLY A 132 -1.86 -6.93 -12.82
N ASN A 133 -2.64 -7.55 -11.94
CA ASN A 133 -3.86 -7.00 -11.38
C ASN A 133 -3.68 -6.75 -9.88
N SER A 134 -4.02 -5.54 -9.43
CA SER A 134 -4.07 -5.17 -8.01
C SER A 134 -5.51 -5.08 -7.53
N PHE A 135 -6.01 -6.13 -6.90
CA PHE A 135 -7.36 -6.20 -6.36
C PHE A 135 -7.44 -5.49 -5.01
N GLY A 136 -8.37 -4.55 -4.87
CA GLY A 136 -8.63 -3.83 -3.61
C GLY A 136 -7.87 -2.50 -3.46
N GLN A 137 -6.84 -2.26 -4.29
CA GLN A 137 -6.04 -1.05 -4.21
C GLN A 137 -6.89 0.21 -4.42
N ARG A 138 -6.90 1.06 -3.41
CA ARG A 138 -7.49 2.40 -3.45
C ARG A 138 -6.76 3.33 -2.51
N THR A 139 -6.72 4.60 -2.87
CA THR A 139 -6.19 5.66 -2.02
C THR A 139 -7.33 6.59 -1.65
N ILE A 140 -7.59 6.75 -0.36
CA ILE A 140 -8.61 7.66 0.16
C ILE A 140 -7.90 8.69 1.05
N PHE A 141 -8.23 9.96 0.86
CA PHE A 141 -7.80 11.05 1.73
C PHE A 141 -8.98 11.44 2.64
N PRO A 142 -9.08 10.90 3.87
CA PRO A 142 -10.16 11.26 4.77
C PRO A 142 -10.07 12.73 5.19
N LYS A 143 -11.22 13.32 5.51
CA LYS A 143 -11.28 14.62 6.18
C LYS A 143 -10.77 14.45 7.62
N PHE A 144 -10.03 15.42 8.13
CA PHE A 144 -9.62 15.46 9.53
C PHE A 144 -9.52 16.90 10.03
N THR A 145 -9.52 17.07 11.35
CA THR A 145 -9.27 18.36 12.01
C THR A 145 -8.33 18.14 13.18
N CYS A 146 -7.41 19.08 13.44
CA CYS A 146 -6.44 18.95 14.52
C CYS A 146 -6.52 20.12 15.51
N THR A 147 -6.30 19.82 16.79
CA THR A 147 -6.07 20.79 17.86
C THR A 147 -4.71 20.48 18.46
N GLY A 148 -3.71 21.30 18.17
CA GLY A 148 -2.31 20.93 18.41
C GLY A 148 -1.97 19.65 17.65
N ASN A 149 -1.31 18.71 18.32
CA ASN A 149 -0.88 17.42 17.74
C ASN A 149 -1.92 16.30 17.82
N VAL A 150 -3.15 16.61 18.23
CA VAL A 150 -4.26 15.65 18.29
C VAL A 150 -5.19 15.91 17.13
N CYS A 151 -5.42 14.90 16.30
CA CYS A 151 -6.23 14.99 15.09
C CYS A 151 -7.39 14.00 15.13
N ASP A 152 -8.58 14.48 14.77
CA ASP A 152 -9.79 13.71 14.61
C ASP A 152 -10.03 13.45 13.13
N ILE A 153 -9.91 12.19 12.72
CA ILE A 153 -10.14 11.70 11.35
C ILE A 153 -11.59 11.26 11.23
N ILE A 154 -12.25 11.69 10.15
CA ILE A 154 -13.59 11.23 9.80
C ILE A 154 -13.45 10.05 8.83
N ALA A 155 -13.96 8.89 9.23
CA ALA A 155 -13.98 7.71 8.40
C ALA A 155 -14.81 7.95 7.11
N PRO A 156 -14.54 7.24 6.01
CA PRO A 156 -15.33 7.33 4.79
C PRO A 156 -16.84 7.17 5.07
N PRO A 157 -17.70 7.83 4.28
CA PRO A 157 -19.13 7.96 4.62
C PRO A 157 -19.93 6.68 4.46
N ASP A 158 -19.54 5.78 3.55
CA ASP A 158 -20.27 4.55 3.25
C ASP A 158 -19.43 3.55 2.42
N ALA A 159 -20.03 2.38 2.17
CA ALA A 159 -19.45 1.28 1.42
C ALA A 159 -19.31 1.52 -0.09
N HIS A 160 -20.03 2.49 -0.67
CA HIS A 160 -19.89 2.84 -2.09
C HIS A 160 -18.58 3.61 -2.33
N VAL A 161 -18.19 4.46 -1.37
CA VAL A 161 -16.89 5.16 -1.39
C VAL A 161 -15.76 4.24 -0.93
N CYS A 162 -15.99 3.50 0.16
CA CYS A 162 -14.99 2.68 0.81
C CYS A 162 -15.59 1.31 1.18
N PRO A 163 -15.53 0.30 0.30
CA PRO A 163 -15.96 -1.05 0.59
C PRO A 163 -15.31 -1.56 1.88
N PRO A 164 -16.04 -2.41 2.62
CA PRO A 164 -15.58 -2.89 3.90
C PRO A 164 -14.27 -3.67 3.74
N GLY A 165 -13.32 -3.43 4.63
CA GLY A 165 -12.01 -4.08 4.55
C GLY A 165 -10.94 -3.43 5.40
N TRP A 166 -9.70 -3.88 5.21
CA TRP A 166 -8.51 -3.40 5.89
C TRP A 166 -7.81 -2.31 5.08
N PHE A 167 -7.37 -1.26 5.77
CA PHE A 167 -6.69 -0.12 5.19
C PHE A 167 -5.43 0.21 6.00
N GLN A 168 -4.32 0.45 5.31
CA GLN A 168 -3.15 1.08 5.91
C GLN A 168 -3.43 2.57 6.06
N LEU A 169 -3.50 3.03 7.31
CA LEU A 169 -3.52 4.45 7.63
C LEU A 169 -2.10 4.97 7.59
N PHE A 170 -1.82 6.02 6.81
CA PHE A 170 -0.54 6.74 6.83
C PHE A 170 -0.76 8.20 7.23
N VAL A 171 0.22 8.74 7.97
CA VAL A 171 0.39 10.18 8.16
C VAL A 171 1.54 10.63 7.25
N MET A 172 1.29 11.64 6.41
CA MET A 172 2.27 12.21 5.50
C MET A 172 2.74 13.56 6.04
N ASP A 173 4.05 13.70 6.21
CA ASP A 173 4.71 14.96 6.53
C ASP A 173 5.54 15.40 5.33
N GLY A 174 5.02 16.38 4.59
CA GLY A 174 5.51 16.70 3.25
C GLY A 174 5.50 15.46 2.34
N PRO A 175 6.65 15.06 1.75
CA PRO A 175 6.74 13.87 0.92
C PRO A 175 6.81 12.56 1.71
N THR A 176 7.13 12.62 3.01
CA THR A 176 7.56 11.45 3.78
C THR A 176 6.38 10.80 4.52
N PRO A 177 6.09 9.50 4.26
CA PRO A 177 5.05 8.77 4.98
C PRO A 177 5.55 8.28 6.34
N SER A 178 4.64 8.15 7.31
CA SER A 178 4.86 7.37 8.52
C SER A 178 5.00 5.87 8.22
N TYR A 179 5.31 5.08 9.24
CA TYR A 179 4.88 3.68 9.24
C TYR A 179 3.35 3.67 9.34
N SER A 180 2.69 2.80 8.60
CA SER A 180 1.24 2.66 8.67
C SER A 180 0.79 1.82 9.85
N GLN A 181 -0.47 1.99 10.21
CA GLN A 181 -1.21 1.09 11.08
C GLN A 181 -2.46 0.61 10.34
N TRP A 182 -2.78 -0.68 10.45
CA TRP A 182 -3.99 -1.23 9.86
C TRP A 182 -5.23 -0.79 10.63
N VAL A 183 -6.22 -0.29 9.91
CA VAL A 183 -7.57 -0.01 10.40
C VAL A 183 -8.59 -0.80 9.57
N ARG A 184 -9.58 -1.40 10.22
CA ARG A 184 -10.70 -2.05 9.56
C ARG A 184 -11.84 -1.05 9.45
N ILE A 185 -12.39 -0.86 8.26
CA ILE A 185 -13.49 0.08 7.99
C ILE A 185 -14.70 -0.71 7.49
N GLY A 186 -15.89 -0.39 7.99
CA GLY A 186 -17.14 -1.01 7.53
C GLY A 186 -17.47 -2.34 8.21
N ASN A 187 -16.98 -2.54 9.43
CA ASN A 187 -17.11 -3.77 10.22
C ASN A 187 -16.51 -5.01 9.52
N ASP A 188 -16.98 -6.19 9.89
CA ASP A 188 -16.53 -7.48 9.37
C ASP A 188 -17.67 -8.19 8.64
N PRO A 189 -17.89 -7.88 7.35
CA PRO A 189 -18.95 -8.53 6.59
C PRO A 189 -18.70 -10.03 6.41
N GLY A 190 -17.43 -10.45 6.42
CA GLY A 190 -17.04 -11.85 6.28
C GLY A 190 -17.17 -12.64 7.59
N GLN A 191 -17.37 -11.95 8.72
CA GLN A 191 -17.29 -12.53 10.06
C GLN A 191 -16.02 -13.38 10.22
N LEU A 192 -14.90 -12.91 9.68
CA LEU A 192 -13.62 -13.60 9.72
C LEU A 192 -13.17 -13.70 11.18
N GLY A 193 -13.31 -14.89 11.75
CA GLY A 193 -13.14 -15.09 13.19
C GLY A 193 -14.36 -15.70 13.89
N ASN A 194 -15.51 -15.82 13.21
CA ASN A 194 -16.65 -16.65 13.65
C ASN A 194 -16.33 -18.14 13.47
N TRP A 195 -15.27 -18.55 14.14
CA TRP A 195 -14.90 -19.93 14.30
C TRP A 195 -15.94 -20.66 15.16
N PRO A 196 -16.14 -21.97 14.94
CA PRO A 196 -17.00 -22.76 15.82
C PRO A 196 -16.57 -22.60 17.28
N ASN A 197 -17.47 -22.09 18.14
CA ASN A 197 -17.25 -22.05 19.58
C ASN A 197 -17.65 -23.41 20.19
N SER A 198 -16.94 -24.46 19.80
CA SER A 198 -17.15 -25.82 20.30
C SER A 198 -15.92 -26.31 21.08
N PRO A 199 -16.10 -27.18 22.11
CA PRO A 199 -14.99 -27.63 22.96
C PRO A 199 -13.83 -28.34 22.25
N GLY A 200 -13.96 -28.69 20.97
CA GLY A 200 -12.94 -29.36 20.17
C GLY A 200 -12.33 -28.50 19.05
N PHE A 201 -12.74 -27.25 18.90
CA PHE A 201 -12.22 -26.39 17.85
C PHE A 201 -11.07 -25.51 18.37
N THR A 202 -9.86 -25.75 17.87
CA THR A 202 -8.72 -24.87 18.13
C THR A 202 -8.69 -23.76 17.09
N LEU A 203 -8.80 -22.51 17.56
CA LEU A 203 -8.65 -21.35 16.68
C LEU A 203 -7.30 -21.42 15.96
N PRO A 204 -7.24 -21.33 14.62
CA PRO A 204 -5.98 -21.12 13.94
C PRO A 204 -5.45 -19.78 14.43
N GLY A 205 -4.32 -19.79 15.14
CA GLY A 205 -3.70 -18.56 15.60
C GLY A 205 -3.48 -17.61 14.43
N VAL A 206 -3.77 -16.32 14.61
CA VAL A 206 -3.29 -15.29 13.69
C VAL A 206 -1.77 -15.23 13.83
N GLY A 207 -1.08 -16.03 13.04
CA GLY A 207 0.38 -16.07 13.03
C GLY A 207 0.95 -14.71 12.67
N GLY A 208 1.74 -14.14 13.59
CA GLY A 208 2.57 -12.96 13.35
C GLY A 208 2.08 -11.68 14.04
N LEU A 209 2.42 -11.53 15.32
CA LEU A 209 2.80 -10.24 15.91
C LEU A 209 4.22 -10.38 16.45
#